data_AF-A0A6A4IHM2-F1
#
_entry.id   AF-A0A6A4IHM2-F1
#
_cell.length_a   1.000
_cell.length_b   1.000
_cell.length_c   1.000
_cell.angle_alpha   90.00
_cell.angle_beta   90.00
_cell.angle_gamma   90.00
#
_symmetry.space_group_name_H-M   'P 1'
#
loop_
_entity.id
_entity.type
_entity.pdbx_description
1 polymer ?
#
loop_
_entity_poly.entity_id
_entity_poly.type
_entity_poly.pdbx_seq_one_letter_code
_entity_poly.pdbx_strand_id
1 'polypeptide(L)'
;MEEKVITRPRPSRRRIVDDTSDSEVEDDDDSEGEDDNEATSSDEEQKHSTGKTKHSTKSYSKPKTLFPPPSPLDLELVGIIIETMTLTRSSSHLASALRGAAVNDEGGVAGMSEEDIMWVSEFERIMAESATRCGMFGKVESSFRNDPRDLPLPFSSRFFYVPECDPDTERAQLVRLTMPGSGKRSETMKYKQYYWKPVGK
;
A
#
# COMPACT_ATOMS: atom_id res chain seq x y z
N MET A 1 35.49 -41.11 -17.81
CA MET A 1 34.18 -40.62 -18.26
C MET A 1 34.15 -39.15 -17.90
N GLU A 2 34.32 -38.27 -18.88
CA GLU A 2 34.43 -36.82 -18.65
C GLU A 2 33.03 -36.19 -18.64
N GLU A 3 32.66 -35.52 -17.55
CA GLU A 3 31.40 -34.79 -17.44
C GLU A 3 31.48 -33.45 -18.18
N LYS A 4 30.64 -33.28 -19.19
CA LYS A 4 30.47 -32.01 -19.91
C LYS A 4 29.59 -31.06 -19.10
N VAL A 5 30.18 -29.97 -18.61
CA VAL A 5 29.46 -28.85 -18.00
C VAL A 5 28.74 -28.04 -19.08
N ILE A 6 27.41 -28.06 -19.07
CA ILE A 6 26.56 -27.27 -19.98
C ILE A 6 26.35 -25.88 -19.37
N THR A 7 27.12 -24.89 -19.82
CA THR A 7 26.88 -23.47 -19.50
C THR A 7 25.78 -22.91 -20.39
N ARG A 8 24.67 -22.45 -19.78
CA ARG A 8 23.60 -21.74 -20.48
C ARG A 8 24.00 -20.26 -20.70
N PRO A 9 23.75 -19.67 -21.89
CA PRO A 9 24.07 -18.27 -22.15
C PRO A 9 23.13 -17.31 -21.42
N ARG A 10 23.68 -16.18 -20.95
CA ARG A 10 22.93 -15.08 -20.31
C ARG A 10 22.14 -14.29 -21.36
N PRO A 11 20.89 -13.86 -21.06
CA PRO A 11 20.12 -13.02 -21.96
C PRO A 11 20.70 -11.60 -22.05
N SER A 12 20.81 -11.12 -23.30
CA SER A 12 21.31 -9.78 -23.66
C SER A 12 20.30 -8.70 -23.28
N ARG A 13 20.76 -7.68 -22.56
CA ARG A 13 20.00 -6.51 -22.10
C ARG A 13 19.74 -5.60 -23.32
N ARG A 14 18.49 -5.54 -23.81
CA ARG A 14 18.10 -4.54 -24.82
C ARG A 14 17.97 -3.18 -24.14
N ARG A 15 18.71 -2.19 -24.64
CA ARG A 15 18.53 -0.76 -24.34
C ARG A 15 17.17 -0.33 -24.89
N ILE A 16 16.33 0.23 -24.03
CA ILE A 16 15.17 1.03 -24.42
C ILE A 16 15.70 2.45 -24.61
N VAL A 17 15.42 3.01 -25.78
CA VAL A 17 15.68 4.41 -26.13
C VAL A 17 14.39 5.17 -25.85
N ASP A 18 14.46 6.16 -24.97
CA ASP A 18 13.41 7.15 -24.74
C ASP A 18 13.35 8.12 -25.92
N ASP A 19 12.17 8.26 -26.52
CA ASP A 19 11.84 9.29 -27.50
C ASP A 19 10.73 10.15 -26.89
N THR A 20 11.14 11.20 -26.18
CA THR A 20 10.26 12.24 -25.66
C THR A 20 10.02 13.27 -26.75
N SER A 21 8.90 13.14 -27.44
CA SER A 21 8.36 14.21 -28.30
C SER A 21 7.30 14.99 -27.53
N ASP A 22 7.70 16.21 -27.27
CA ASP A 22 6.98 17.43 -26.95
C ASP A 22 5.71 17.63 -27.80
N SER A 23 4.58 17.88 -27.15
CA SER A 23 3.42 18.54 -27.77
C SER A 23 2.56 19.17 -26.69
N GLU A 24 2.79 20.46 -26.47
CA GLU A 24 1.88 21.39 -25.81
C GLU A 24 0.57 21.47 -26.63
N VAL A 25 -0.56 21.22 -25.96
CA VAL A 25 -1.87 21.57 -26.50
C VAL A 25 -2.64 22.25 -25.36
N GLU A 26 -2.78 23.56 -25.49
CA GLU A 26 -3.74 24.36 -24.75
C GLU A 26 -5.11 24.16 -25.40
N ASP A 27 -6.10 23.74 -24.62
CA ASP A 27 -7.51 23.79 -25.00
C ASP A 27 -8.27 24.53 -23.89
N ASP A 28 -8.59 25.79 -24.17
CA ASP A 28 -9.72 26.52 -23.64
C ASP A 28 -11.02 25.82 -24.09
N ASP A 29 -11.97 25.55 -23.18
CA ASP A 29 -13.39 25.74 -23.50
C ASP A 29 -14.26 25.81 -22.23
N ASP A 30 -15.00 26.91 -22.17
CA ASP A 30 -16.07 27.26 -21.25
C ASP A 30 -17.33 26.42 -21.51
N SER A 31 -17.96 25.88 -20.46
CA SER A 31 -19.42 25.70 -20.46
C SER A 31 -19.98 25.40 -19.08
N GLU A 32 -20.60 26.43 -18.51
CA GLU A 32 -21.65 26.32 -17.51
C GLU A 32 -22.87 25.59 -18.11
N GLY A 33 -23.41 24.63 -17.36
CA GLY A 33 -24.63 23.91 -17.71
C GLY A 33 -25.33 23.47 -16.43
N GLU A 34 -26.19 24.36 -15.93
CA GLU A 34 -27.26 24.04 -15.00
C GLU A 34 -28.27 23.13 -15.72
N ASP A 35 -28.68 22.02 -15.10
CA ASP A 35 -29.95 21.38 -15.44
C ASP A 35 -30.52 20.68 -14.19
N ASP A 36 -31.54 21.33 -13.66
CA ASP A 36 -32.50 20.77 -12.71
C ASP A 36 -33.22 19.57 -13.33
N ASN A 37 -33.32 18.46 -12.59
CA ASN A 37 -34.36 17.47 -12.87
C ASN A 37 -35.01 16.97 -11.59
N GLU A 38 -36.25 17.44 -11.43
CA GLU A 38 -37.23 17.14 -10.41
C GLU A 38 -38.07 15.91 -10.79
N ALA A 39 -38.30 15.06 -9.78
CA ALA A 39 -39.43 14.12 -9.58
C ALA A 39 -39.69 12.93 -10.53
N THR A 40 -39.80 11.73 -9.92
CA THR A 40 -41.00 10.84 -9.81
C THR A 40 -40.53 9.37 -9.66
N SER A 41 -40.63 8.77 -8.47
CA SER A 41 -41.74 7.90 -8.02
C SER A 41 -42.22 6.87 -9.05
N SER A 42 -41.83 5.60 -8.89
CA SER A 42 -42.73 4.43 -8.94
C SER A 42 -42.06 3.16 -8.39
N ASP A 43 -42.77 2.55 -7.46
CA ASP A 43 -42.64 1.18 -6.95
C ASP A 43 -42.43 0.12 -8.04
N GLU A 44 -41.43 -0.74 -7.85
CA GLU A 44 -41.56 -2.16 -8.20
C GLU A 44 -40.81 -3.04 -7.18
N GLU A 45 -41.60 -3.83 -6.44
CA GLU A 45 -41.15 -4.89 -5.57
C GLU A 45 -40.46 -6.00 -6.39
N GLN A 46 -39.15 -6.21 -6.17
CA GLN A 46 -38.50 -7.48 -6.50
C GLN A 46 -37.83 -8.10 -5.28
N LYS A 47 -38.52 -9.14 -4.81
CA LYS A 47 -38.21 -10.02 -3.69
C LYS A 47 -37.09 -10.99 -4.09
N HIS A 48 -35.83 -10.59 -3.91
CA HIS A 48 -34.69 -11.51 -4.02
C HIS A 48 -34.10 -11.86 -2.66
N SER A 49 -34.13 -13.16 -2.39
CA SER A 49 -33.67 -13.86 -1.20
C SER A 49 -32.24 -13.47 -0.80
N THR A 50 -32.11 -12.95 0.42
CA THR A 50 -30.85 -12.58 1.06
C THR A 50 -30.08 -13.82 1.50
N GLY A 51 -29.18 -14.30 0.64
CA GLY A 51 -28.06 -15.14 1.06
C GLY A 51 -27.08 -14.30 1.88
N LYS A 52 -27.31 -14.21 3.20
CA LYS A 52 -26.39 -13.57 4.16
C LYS A 52 -25.04 -14.31 4.17
N THR A 53 -24.13 -13.95 3.29
CA THR A 53 -22.69 -14.14 3.54
C THR A 53 -22.31 -13.21 4.69
N LYS A 54 -22.10 -13.81 5.87
CA LYS A 54 -21.57 -13.13 7.05
C LYS A 54 -20.17 -12.62 6.73
N HIS A 55 -20.06 -11.41 6.18
CA HIS A 55 -18.82 -10.66 6.29
C HIS A 55 -18.61 -10.41 7.78
N SER A 56 -17.64 -11.13 8.34
CA SER A 56 -17.11 -10.85 9.67
C SER A 56 -16.52 -9.45 9.62
N THR A 57 -17.35 -8.44 9.89
CA THR A 57 -16.88 -7.13 10.29
C THR A 57 -16.15 -7.38 11.60
N LYS A 58 -14.82 -7.49 11.52
CA LYS A 58 -13.97 -7.48 12.71
C LYS A 58 -14.30 -6.18 13.42
N SER A 59 -15.11 -6.28 14.47
CA SER A 59 -15.41 -5.16 15.35
C SER A 59 -14.11 -4.83 16.04
N TYR A 60 -13.40 -3.82 15.54
CA TYR A 60 -12.27 -3.23 16.24
C TYR A 60 -12.85 -2.57 17.49
N SER A 61 -12.93 -3.35 18.58
CA SER A 61 -13.24 -2.81 19.90
C SER A 61 -12.16 -1.80 20.22
N LYS A 62 -12.53 -0.52 20.37
CA LYS A 62 -11.60 0.54 20.75
C LYS A 62 -10.82 0.09 21.99
N PRO A 63 -9.50 -0.10 21.93
CA PRO A 63 -8.73 -0.50 23.10
C PRO A 63 -8.87 0.58 24.17
N LYS A 64 -9.11 0.15 25.42
CA LYS A 64 -9.07 1.04 26.58
C LYS A 64 -7.65 1.60 26.67
N THR A 65 -7.52 2.92 26.59
CA THR A 65 -6.26 3.65 26.49
C THR A 65 -5.46 3.51 27.79
N LEU A 66 -4.54 2.54 27.83
CA LEU A 66 -3.46 2.48 28.82
C LEU A 66 -2.21 3.26 28.38
N PHE A 67 -2.26 3.86 27.18
CA PHE A 67 -1.13 4.57 26.61
C PHE A 67 -1.16 6.05 26.97
N PRO A 68 0.00 6.68 27.26
CA PRO A 68 0.09 8.11 27.36
C PRO A 68 -0.35 8.77 26.03
N PRO A 69 -0.79 10.04 26.06
CA PRO A 69 -1.05 10.77 24.83
C PRO A 69 0.23 10.82 23.97
N PRO A 70 0.10 10.77 22.63
CA PRO A 70 1.26 10.87 21.74
C PRO A 70 1.92 12.22 21.93
N SER A 71 3.25 12.28 21.82
CA SER A 71 3.92 13.56 21.79
C SER A 71 3.58 14.31 20.48
N PRO A 72 3.67 15.64 20.46
CA PRO A 72 3.45 16.41 19.22
C PRO A 72 4.38 15.99 18.08
N LEU A 73 5.62 15.65 18.40
CA LEU A 73 6.61 15.16 17.42
C LEU A 73 6.20 13.80 16.84
N ASP A 74 5.60 12.92 17.65
CA ASP A 74 5.11 11.63 17.15
C ASP A 74 4.01 11.82 16.10
N LEU A 75 3.12 12.79 16.32
CA LEU A 75 2.02 13.07 15.39
C LEU A 75 2.55 13.61 14.05
N GLU A 76 3.57 14.46 14.10
CA GLU A 76 4.25 14.95 12.89
C GLU A 76 4.93 13.80 12.14
N LEU A 77 5.64 12.92 12.85
CA LEU A 77 6.32 11.79 12.22
C LEU A 77 5.33 10.77 11.64
N VAL A 78 4.18 10.54 12.30
CA VAL A 78 3.07 9.77 11.73
C VAL A 78 2.59 10.39 10.42
N GLY A 79 2.42 11.71 10.39
CA GLY A 79 2.05 12.45 9.18
C GLY A 79 3.03 12.19 8.03
N ILE A 80 4.33 12.38 8.28
CA ILE A 80 5.41 12.15 7.30
C ILE A 80 5.40 10.70 6.80
N ILE A 81 5.25 9.72 7.70
CA ILE A 81 5.21 8.31 7.33
C ILE A 81 4.02 8.02 6.40
N ILE A 82 2.83 8.49 6.75
CA ILE A 82 1.61 8.25 5.95
C ILE A 82 1.72 8.94 4.59
N GLU A 83 2.18 10.18 4.55
CA GLU A 83 2.43 10.92 3.32
C GLU A 83 3.40 10.15 2.41
N THR A 84 4.55 9.73 2.96
CA THR A 84 5.57 8.98 2.23
C THR A 84 5.02 7.66 1.67
N MET A 85 4.25 6.90 2.45
CA MET A 85 3.58 5.67 1.99
C MET A 85 2.58 5.94 0.86
N THR A 86 1.86 7.06 0.96
CA THR A 86 0.86 7.47 -0.03
C THR A 86 1.53 7.87 -1.35
N LEU A 87 2.57 8.69 -1.29
CA LEU A 87 3.34 9.16 -2.45
C LEU A 87 4.04 8.02 -3.19
N THR A 88 4.61 7.07 -2.45
CA THR A 88 5.31 5.92 -3.04
C THR A 88 4.36 4.86 -3.59
N ARG A 89 3.06 4.93 -3.26
CA ARG A 89 1.97 4.06 -3.77
C ARG A 89 2.23 2.57 -3.63
N SER A 90 3.14 2.16 -2.75
CA SER A 90 3.42 0.75 -2.49
C SER A 90 2.56 0.25 -1.33
N SER A 91 2.15 -1.01 -1.41
CA SER A 91 1.25 -1.61 -0.42
C SER A 91 1.93 -1.87 0.94
N SER A 92 3.26 -1.83 0.99
CA SER A 92 4.03 -2.04 2.22
C SER A 92 5.47 -1.52 2.09
N HIS A 93 6.09 -1.10 3.19
CA HIS A 93 7.44 -0.54 3.21
C HIS A 93 8.30 -1.06 4.36
N LEU A 94 9.61 -1.13 4.16
CA LEU A 94 10.56 -1.25 5.26
C LEU A 94 10.72 0.12 5.93
N ALA A 95 10.98 0.17 7.24
CA ALA A 95 11.21 1.44 7.93
C ALA A 95 12.44 2.18 7.37
N SER A 96 13.49 1.45 6.98
CA SER A 96 14.66 2.01 6.28
C SER A 96 14.31 2.66 4.95
N ALA A 97 13.43 2.04 4.17
CA ALA A 97 12.96 2.59 2.91
C ALA A 97 12.06 3.82 3.12
N LEU A 98 11.26 3.85 4.19
CA LEU A 98 10.47 5.03 4.56
C LEU A 98 11.37 6.20 4.96
N ARG A 99 12.40 5.96 5.77
CA ARG A 99 13.38 7.00 6.11
C ARG A 99 14.08 7.53 4.86
N GLY A 100 14.56 6.64 3.98
CA GLY A 100 15.18 7.06 2.72
C GLY A 100 14.26 7.92 1.86
N ALA A 101 13.01 7.48 1.67
CA ALA A 101 12.02 8.22 0.89
C ALA A 101 11.61 9.56 1.54
N ALA A 102 11.47 9.61 2.86
CA ALA A 102 11.08 10.82 3.58
C ALA A 102 12.14 11.94 3.49
N VAL A 103 13.42 11.57 3.42
CA VAL A 103 14.54 12.53 3.33
C VAL A 103 15.00 12.73 1.88
N ASN A 104 14.31 12.14 0.90
CA ASN A 104 14.71 12.10 -0.51
C ASN A 104 16.16 11.60 -0.71
N ASP A 105 16.56 10.63 0.10
CA ASP A 105 17.90 10.06 0.09
C ASP A 105 17.92 8.80 -0.78
N GLU A 106 18.70 8.82 -1.87
CA GLU A 106 18.93 7.68 -2.75
C GLU A 106 20.00 6.70 -2.19
N GLY A 107 20.59 7.02 -1.03
CA GLY A 107 21.51 6.17 -0.30
C GLY A 107 20.89 4.81 0.01
N GLY A 108 21.41 3.75 -0.62
CA GLY A 108 21.01 2.38 -0.32
C GLY A 108 21.32 1.98 1.13
N VAL A 109 20.70 0.90 1.62
CA VAL A 109 20.90 0.37 2.99
C VAL A 109 22.36 0.00 3.34
N ALA A 110 23.25 -0.04 2.36
CA ALA A 110 24.67 -0.28 2.55
C ALA A 110 25.39 1.04 2.86
N GLY A 111 25.63 1.32 4.14
CA GLY A 111 26.34 2.52 4.60
C GLY A 111 25.51 3.47 5.46
N MET A 112 24.41 3.01 6.06
CA MET A 112 23.64 3.80 7.03
C MET A 112 24.54 4.34 8.15
N SER A 113 24.43 5.64 8.39
CA SER A 113 25.04 6.30 9.53
C SER A 113 24.35 5.87 10.84
N GLU A 114 24.98 6.15 11.98
CA GLU A 114 24.38 5.89 13.29
C GLU A 114 23.08 6.69 13.48
N GLU A 115 23.04 7.91 12.95
CA GLU A 115 21.82 8.74 12.92
C GLU A 115 20.70 8.07 12.13
N ASP A 116 21.01 7.44 10.98
CA ASP A 116 20.01 6.75 10.17
C ASP A 116 19.41 5.55 10.93
N ILE A 117 20.24 4.81 11.64
CA ILE A 117 19.81 3.68 12.46
C ILE A 117 18.86 4.14 13.57
N MET A 118 19.15 5.27 14.21
CA MET A 118 18.27 5.86 15.22
C MET A 118 16.93 6.28 14.62
N TRP A 119 16.94 7.01 13.49
CA TRP A 119 15.72 7.45 12.83
C TRP A 119 14.86 6.29 12.35
N VAL A 120 15.47 5.24 11.78
CA VAL A 120 14.72 4.06 11.37
C VAL A 120 14.09 3.35 12.58
N SER A 121 14.84 3.24 13.68
CA SER A 121 14.31 2.67 14.93
C SER A 121 13.14 3.50 15.47
N GLU A 122 13.19 4.83 15.33
CA GLU A 122 12.13 5.73 15.73
C GLU A 122 10.86 5.56 14.87
N PHE A 123 11.02 5.42 13.55
CA PHE A 123 9.92 5.11 12.64
C PHE A 123 9.25 3.78 13.02
N GLU A 124 10.04 2.75 13.31
CA GLU A 124 9.50 1.45 13.76
C GLU A 124 8.74 1.56 15.08
N ARG A 125 9.29 2.31 16.04
CA ARG A 125 8.66 2.54 17.34
C ARG A 125 7.28 3.19 17.16
N ILE A 126 7.19 4.25 16.37
CA ILE A 126 5.95 5.00 16.14
C ILE A 126 4.90 4.15 15.41
N MET A 127 5.31 3.41 14.37
CA MET A 127 4.39 2.52 13.66
C MET A 127 3.87 1.40 14.58
N ALA A 128 4.75 0.80 15.40
CA ALA A 128 4.35 -0.26 16.35
C ALA A 128 3.43 0.26 17.46
N GLU A 129 3.70 1.46 17.99
CA GLU A 129 2.82 2.09 18.99
C GLU A 129 1.45 2.40 18.39
N SER A 130 1.43 3.00 17.20
CA SER A 130 0.20 3.37 16.49
C SER A 130 -0.61 2.12 16.09
N ALA A 131 0.05 1.04 15.67
CA ALA A 131 -0.56 -0.28 15.46
C ALA A 131 -1.25 -0.80 16.73
N THR A 132 -0.60 -0.64 17.89
CA THR A 132 -1.16 -1.09 19.17
C THR A 132 -2.31 -0.22 19.66
N ARG A 133 -2.22 1.10 19.44
CA ARG A 133 -3.21 2.08 19.92
C ARG A 133 -4.49 2.12 19.11
N CYS A 134 -4.38 2.08 17.78
CA CYS A 134 -5.55 2.22 16.90
C CYS A 134 -5.58 1.20 15.75
N GLY A 135 -4.46 0.53 15.46
CA GLY A 135 -4.38 -0.42 14.35
C GLY A 135 -4.20 0.22 12.98
N MET A 136 -3.82 1.51 12.92
CA MET A 136 -3.61 2.20 11.64
C MET A 136 -2.40 1.68 10.86
N PHE A 137 -1.46 0.99 11.52
CA PHE A 137 -0.36 0.29 10.86
C PHE A 137 -0.43 -1.20 11.15
N GLY A 138 -0.15 -2.00 10.12
CA GLY A 138 0.09 -3.43 10.24
C GLY A 138 1.55 -3.76 9.96
N LYS A 139 2.04 -4.85 10.55
CA LYS A 139 3.41 -5.36 10.39
C LYS A 139 3.39 -6.73 9.71
N VAL A 140 4.27 -6.92 8.74
CA VAL A 140 4.51 -8.17 8.02
C VAL A 140 5.96 -8.57 8.26
N GLU A 141 6.13 -9.66 8.99
CA GLU A 141 7.44 -10.26 9.22
C GLU A 141 7.84 -11.10 8.00
N SER A 142 9.07 -10.92 7.53
CA SER A 142 9.59 -11.74 6.43
C SER A 142 9.83 -13.16 6.94
N SER A 143 9.29 -14.16 6.24
CA SER A 143 9.54 -15.58 6.53
C SER A 143 10.92 -16.06 6.08
N PHE A 144 11.69 -15.21 5.39
CA PHE A 144 13.07 -15.53 5.04
C PHE A 144 13.92 -15.59 6.31
N ARG A 145 14.34 -16.82 6.63
CA ARG A 145 15.24 -17.16 7.73
C ARG A 145 16.40 -16.17 7.80
N ASN A 146 16.61 -15.62 9.00
CA ASN A 146 17.88 -15.05 9.42
C ASN A 146 18.96 -16.14 9.24
N ASP A 147 19.63 -16.19 8.08
CA ASP A 147 20.91 -16.90 7.97
C ASP A 147 21.84 -16.21 8.98
N PRO A 148 22.54 -16.93 9.88
CA PRO A 148 23.46 -16.31 10.82
C PRO A 148 24.59 -15.49 10.15
N ARG A 149 24.75 -15.58 8.82
CA ARG A 149 25.65 -14.74 8.02
C ARG A 149 25.00 -13.46 7.48
N ASP A 150 23.67 -13.44 7.41
CA ASP A 150 22.94 -12.20 7.24
C ASP A 150 22.91 -11.56 8.62
N LEU A 151 23.62 -10.44 8.79
CA LEU A 151 23.50 -9.65 10.02
C LEU A 151 22.00 -9.56 10.36
N PRO A 152 21.61 -9.72 11.64
CA PRO A 152 20.23 -9.52 12.02
C PRO A 152 19.91 -8.07 11.73
N LEU A 153 19.43 -7.77 10.52
CA LEU A 153 19.01 -6.44 10.16
C LEU A 153 17.75 -6.24 10.99
N PRO A 154 17.77 -5.35 12.02
CA PRO A 154 16.58 -5.10 12.83
C PRO A 154 15.41 -4.54 11.99
N PHE A 155 15.64 -4.31 10.69
CA PHE A 155 14.77 -3.63 9.74
C PHE A 155 14.13 -4.54 8.68
N SER A 156 14.04 -5.86 8.92
CA SER A 156 13.49 -6.80 7.93
C SER A 156 11.96 -6.78 7.84
N SER A 157 11.31 -6.11 8.79
CA SER A 157 9.86 -6.04 8.89
C SER A 157 9.29 -5.01 7.94
N ARG A 158 8.24 -5.39 7.21
CA ARG A 158 7.48 -4.45 6.37
C ARG A 158 6.24 -3.97 7.10
N PHE A 159 5.92 -2.70 6.94
CA PHE A 159 4.72 -2.08 7.49
C PHE A 159 3.78 -1.67 6.37
N PHE A 160 2.48 -1.72 6.62
CA PHE A 160 1.44 -1.24 5.71
C PHE A 160 0.46 -0.36 6.48
N TYR A 161 -0.13 0.61 5.78
CA TYR A 161 -1.10 1.54 6.36
C TYR A 161 -2.53 1.04 6.16
N VAL A 162 -3.39 1.26 7.17
CA VAL A 162 -4.80 0.84 7.24
C VAL A 162 -5.67 2.07 7.46
N PRO A 163 -6.15 2.72 6.38
CA PRO A 163 -6.98 3.92 6.46
C PRO A 163 -8.29 3.73 7.25
N GLU A 164 -8.77 2.50 7.44
CA GLU A 164 -9.99 2.21 8.23
C GLU A 164 -9.79 2.39 9.73
N CYS A 165 -8.55 2.34 10.18
CA CYS A 165 -8.17 2.40 11.59
C CYS A 165 -7.51 3.74 11.98
N ASP A 166 -7.39 4.68 11.03
CA ASP A 166 -6.82 6.00 11.31
C ASP A 166 -7.81 6.84 12.14
N PRO A 167 -7.39 7.42 13.28
CA PRO A 167 -8.22 8.36 14.05
C PRO A 167 -8.55 9.65 13.28
N ASP A 168 -7.74 10.04 12.30
CA ASP A 168 -7.99 11.17 11.41
C ASP A 168 -8.77 10.70 10.17
N THR A 169 -10.07 10.98 10.18
CA THR A 169 -10.97 10.58 9.10
C THR A 169 -10.74 11.33 7.80
N GLU A 170 -10.28 12.59 7.86
CA GLU A 170 -10.05 13.39 6.66
C GLU A 170 -8.80 12.90 5.93
N ARG A 171 -7.71 12.68 6.68
CA ARG A 171 -6.49 12.05 6.15
C ARG A 171 -6.79 10.68 5.55
N ALA A 172 -7.53 9.84 6.26
CA ALA A 172 -7.91 8.52 5.76
C ALA A 172 -8.67 8.58 4.43
N GLN A 173 -9.61 9.53 4.29
CA GLN A 173 -10.37 9.71 3.05
C GLN A 173 -9.47 10.15 1.90
N LEU A 174 -8.58 11.11 2.14
CA LEU A 174 -7.63 11.59 1.13
C LEU A 174 -6.73 10.45 0.63
N VAL A 175 -6.19 9.64 1.54
CA VAL A 175 -5.34 8.50 1.19
C VAL A 175 -6.12 7.45 0.37
N ARG A 176 -7.40 7.21 0.68
CA ARG A 176 -8.23 6.27 -0.10
C ARG A 176 -8.47 6.72 -1.54
N LEU A 177 -8.55 8.03 -1.77
CA LEU A 177 -8.73 8.60 -3.11
C LEU A 177 -7.45 8.51 -3.95
N THR A 178 -6.29 8.62 -3.32
CA THR A 178 -4.98 8.62 -4.00
C THR A 178 -4.40 7.21 -4.20
N MET A 179 -4.66 6.29 -3.28
CA MET A 179 -4.20 4.92 -3.41
C MET A 179 -4.99 4.17 -4.51
N PRO A 180 -4.31 3.40 -5.38
CA PRO A 180 -4.99 2.65 -6.43
C PRO A 180 -5.97 1.64 -5.80
N GLY A 181 -7.25 1.97 -5.85
CA GLY A 181 -8.32 1.17 -5.28
C GLY A 181 -8.34 -0.25 -5.85
N SER A 182 -8.63 -1.23 -5.00
CA SER A 182 -8.83 -2.65 -5.35
C SER A 182 -10.01 -2.88 -6.30
N GLY A 183 -10.80 -1.85 -6.61
CA GLY A 183 -11.98 -1.90 -7.48
C GLY A 183 -11.69 -2.42 -8.89
N LYS A 184 -10.51 -2.18 -9.47
CA LYS A 184 -10.17 -2.68 -10.83
C LYS A 184 -10.02 -4.21 -10.92
N ARG A 185 -9.85 -4.91 -9.79
CA ARG A 185 -9.64 -6.38 -9.78
C ARG A 185 -10.96 -7.17 -9.79
N SER A 186 -12.07 -6.56 -9.37
CA SER A 186 -13.37 -7.27 -9.29
C SER A 186 -13.96 -7.52 -10.68
N GLU A 187 -13.72 -6.63 -11.64
CA GLU A 187 -14.25 -6.74 -12.99
C GLU A 187 -13.49 -7.77 -13.86
N THR A 188 -12.16 -7.78 -13.76
CA THR A 188 -11.31 -8.75 -14.51
C THR A 188 -11.40 -10.18 -13.98
N MET A 189 -11.88 -10.40 -12.75
CA MET A 189 -12.17 -11.74 -12.25
C MET A 189 -13.45 -12.34 -12.84
N LYS A 190 -14.44 -11.53 -13.22
CA LYS A 190 -15.71 -12.03 -13.82
C LYS A 190 -15.46 -12.79 -15.13
N TYR A 191 -14.43 -12.41 -15.88
CA TYR A 191 -14.09 -12.99 -17.18
C TYR A 191 -13.03 -14.10 -17.11
N LYS A 192 -12.41 -14.34 -15.96
CA LYS A 192 -11.48 -15.47 -15.77
C LYS A 192 -12.23 -16.76 -15.45
N GLN A 193 -13.01 -17.25 -16.41
CA GLN A 193 -13.45 -18.64 -16.42
C GLN A 193 -12.30 -19.51 -16.94
N TYR A 194 -11.47 -20.01 -16.04
CA TYR A 194 -10.62 -21.16 -16.39
C TYR A 194 -11.55 -22.34 -16.60
N TYR A 195 -11.67 -22.81 -17.84
CA TYR A 195 -12.38 -24.03 -18.18
C TYR A 195 -11.86 -25.18 -17.29
N TRP A 196 -12.61 -25.50 -16.24
CA TRP A 196 -12.30 -26.63 -15.35
C TRP A 196 -12.86 -27.95 -15.91
N LYS A 197 -13.64 -27.86 -16.98
CA LYS A 197 -14.19 -29.02 -17.68
C LYS A 197 -13.30 -29.30 -18.90
N PRO A 198 -12.69 -30.49 -19.03
CA PRO A 198 -11.92 -30.82 -20.21
C PRO A 198 -12.83 -30.71 -21.44
N VAL A 199 -12.41 -29.92 -22.42
CA VAL A 199 -13.01 -29.90 -23.76
C VAL A 199 -12.83 -31.32 -24.30
N GLY A 200 -13.93 -31.93 -24.75
CA GLY A 200 -14.05 -33.38 -24.97
C GLY A 200 -12.95 -34.02 -25.83
N LYS A 201 -12.79 -35.33 -25.65
CA LYS A 201 -11.88 -36.22 -26.42
C LYS A 201 -12.20 -36.22 -27.91
#